data_AF-A0A534ZNI5-F1
#
_entry.id   AF-A0A534ZNI5-F1
#
_cell.length_a   1.000
_cell.length_b   1.000
_cell.length_c   1.000
_cell.angle_alpha   90.00
_cell.angle_beta   90.00
_cell.angle_gamma   90.00
#
_symmetry.space_group_name_H-M   'P 1'
#
loop_
_entity.id
_entity.type
_entity.pdbx_description
1 polymer ?
#
loop_
_entity_poly.entity_id
_entity_poly.type
_entity_poly.pdbx_seq_one_letter_code
_entity_poly.pdbx_strand_id
1 'polypeptide(L)'
;MTDLGFDRPLYILPFDHRGSFQSGLFGWKGALSQEQTERVAASKAIIYDGLLAAVAGGVPKERAGLLVDEQFGAAILRDARARGFLTAAPAEKSGQHEFDFEYGDDYARHIEAFSPTFRKVLVRCNPEGDAAMNRRQAGRLRHLS
;
A
#
# COMPACT_ATOMS: atom_id res chain seq x y z
N MET A 1 12.96 2.24 -28.39
CA MET A 1 13.12 2.34 -26.92
C MET A 1 11.73 2.20 -26.34
N THR A 2 11.49 1.15 -25.56
CA THR A 2 10.30 1.09 -24.72
C THR A 2 10.53 2.10 -23.59
N ASP A 3 9.69 3.14 -23.52
CA ASP A 3 9.60 4.01 -22.34
C ASP A 3 9.13 3.14 -21.16
N LEU A 4 10.09 2.57 -20.45
CA LEU A 4 9.83 1.78 -19.25
C LEU A 4 9.83 2.70 -18.04
N GLY A 5 8.72 2.71 -17.31
CA GLY A 5 8.60 3.38 -16.02
C GLY A 5 7.78 4.66 -16.07
N PHE A 6 7.52 5.21 -14.88
CA PHE A 6 6.83 6.48 -14.71
C PHE A 6 7.78 7.63 -15.06
N ASP A 7 7.37 8.51 -15.96
CA ASP A 7 8.23 9.49 -16.65
C ASP A 7 8.23 10.89 -16.01
N ARG A 8 7.48 11.06 -14.93
CA ARG A 8 7.25 12.34 -14.25
C ARG A 8 7.74 12.29 -12.80
N PRO A 9 8.13 13.44 -12.20
CA PRO A 9 8.41 13.50 -10.77
C PRO A 9 7.20 12.99 -9.96
N LEU A 10 7.48 12.13 -8.98
CA LEU A 10 6.48 11.44 -8.19
C LEU A 10 6.84 11.52 -6.71
N TYR A 11 5.92 12.05 -5.91
CA TYR A 11 6.02 12.13 -4.45
C TYR A 11 4.85 11.35 -3.85
N ILE A 12 5.14 10.18 -3.28
CA ILE A 12 4.13 9.35 -2.64
C ILE A 12 4.18 9.58 -1.14
N LEU A 13 3.01 9.80 -0.53
CA LEU A 13 2.81 9.73 0.93
C LEU A 13 2.43 8.29 1.32
N PRO A 14 3.34 7.50 1.93
CA PRO A 14 3.06 6.12 2.32
C PRO A 14 2.47 6.03 3.72
N PHE A 15 1.35 5.32 3.84
CA PHE A 15 0.68 5.01 5.10
C PHE A 15 -0.09 3.68 5.03
N ASP A 16 0.44 2.71 4.29
CA ASP A 16 -0.05 1.33 4.11
C ASP A 16 0.21 0.39 5.31
N HIS A 17 0.71 0.93 6.40
CA HIS A 17 1.07 0.18 7.59
C HIS A 17 -0.18 -0.41 8.23
N ARG A 18 -0.18 -1.73 8.46
CA ARG A 18 -1.29 -2.47 9.10
C ARG A 18 -0.90 -2.91 10.50
N GLY A 19 -0.18 -4.03 10.61
CA GLY A 19 0.20 -4.60 11.91
C GLY A 19 1.00 -3.63 12.80
N SER A 20 1.97 -2.91 12.22
CA SER A 20 2.75 -1.91 12.95
C SER A 20 1.95 -0.68 13.37
N PHE A 21 0.91 -0.31 12.61
CA PHE A 21 0.01 0.78 12.98
C PHE A 21 -0.86 0.36 14.17
N GLN A 22 -1.43 -0.84 14.10
CA GLN A 22 -2.18 -1.44 15.20
C GLN A 22 -1.35 -1.55 16.49
N SER A 23 -0.21 -2.25 16.44
CA SER A 23 0.56 -2.56 17.64
C SER A 23 1.41 -1.38 18.11
N GLY A 24 1.91 -0.57 17.19
CA GLY A 24 2.79 0.57 17.49
C GLY A 24 2.02 1.80 17.95
N LEU A 25 0.95 2.19 17.25
CA LEU A 25 0.19 3.39 17.58
C LEU A 25 -0.85 3.13 18.70
N PHE A 26 -1.57 2.02 18.63
CA PHE A 26 -2.67 1.72 19.56
C PHE A 26 -2.33 0.69 20.64
N GLY A 27 -1.20 -0.01 20.53
CA GLY A 27 -0.82 -1.06 21.49
C GLY A 27 -1.69 -2.32 21.41
N TRP A 28 -2.57 -2.44 20.42
CA TRP A 28 -3.48 -3.58 20.29
C TRP A 28 -2.77 -4.82 19.74
N LYS A 29 -3.20 -6.00 20.18
CA LYS A 29 -2.66 -7.30 19.78
C LYS A 29 -3.77 -8.22 19.32
N GLY A 30 -3.46 -9.15 18.42
CA GLY A 30 -4.42 -10.10 17.87
C GLY A 30 -5.34 -9.50 16.81
N ALA A 31 -6.45 -10.17 16.54
CA ALA A 31 -7.44 -9.71 15.59
C ALA A 31 -8.15 -8.45 16.10
N LEU A 32 -8.37 -7.48 15.22
CA LEU A 32 -9.08 -6.25 15.55
C LEU A 32 -10.59 -6.51 15.66
N SER A 33 -11.23 -5.84 16.60
CA SER A 33 -12.67 -5.65 16.57
C SER A 33 -13.08 -4.74 15.40
N GLN A 34 -14.38 -4.71 15.09
CA GLN A 34 -14.91 -3.78 14.09
C GLN A 34 -14.63 -2.32 14.49
N GLU A 35 -14.89 -1.95 15.74
CA GLU A 35 -14.62 -0.60 16.26
C GLU A 35 -13.14 -0.21 16.13
N GLN A 36 -12.24 -1.13 16.44
CA GLN A 36 -10.80 -0.91 16.29
C GLN A 36 -10.42 -0.74 14.81
N THR A 37 -11.01 -1.53 13.92
CA THR A 37 -10.81 -1.43 12.47
C THR A 37 -11.26 -0.06 11.96
N GLU A 38 -12.44 0.39 12.38
CA GLU A 38 -12.97 1.72 12.05
C GLU A 38 -12.08 2.84 12.59
N ARG A 39 -11.53 2.69 13.80
CA ARG A 39 -10.59 3.66 14.38
C ARG A 39 -9.29 3.76 13.57
N VAL A 40 -8.74 2.64 13.10
CA VAL A 40 -7.56 2.66 12.21
C VAL A 40 -7.89 3.37 10.89
N ALA A 41 -9.04 3.05 10.28
CA ALA A 41 -9.49 3.70 9.05
C ALA A 41 -9.66 5.22 9.22
N ALA A 42 -10.32 5.65 10.30
CA ALA A 42 -10.48 7.07 10.63
C ALA A 42 -9.13 7.78 10.84
N SER A 43 -8.15 7.11 11.44
CA SER A 43 -6.81 7.68 11.64
C SER A 43 -6.07 7.87 10.31
N LYS A 44 -6.26 6.96 9.35
CA LYS A 44 -5.70 7.10 8.00
C LYS A 44 -6.42 8.18 7.19
N ALA A 45 -7.71 8.40 7.43
CA ALA A 45 -8.44 9.51 6.81
C ALA A 45 -7.82 10.87 7.17
N ILE A 46 -7.33 11.05 8.41
CA ILE A 46 -6.62 12.27 8.82
C ILE A 46 -5.34 12.49 7.99
N ILE A 47 -4.58 11.42 7.70
CA ILE A 47 -3.39 11.49 6.85
C ILE A 47 -3.78 11.90 5.42
N TYR A 48 -4.88 11.35 4.91
CA TYR A 48 -5.41 11.70 3.61
C TYR A 48 -5.91 13.15 3.55
N ASP A 49 -6.61 13.65 4.57
CA ASP A 49 -7.01 15.05 4.68
C ASP A 49 -5.79 15.98 4.66
N GLY A 50 -4.68 15.57 5.29
CA GLY A 50 -3.40 16.28 5.21
C GLY A 50 -2.85 16.37 3.79
N LEU A 51 -2.94 15.29 3.00
CA LEU A 51 -2.58 15.30 1.57
C LEU A 51 -3.46 16.26 0.77
N LEU A 52 -4.78 16.22 1.00
CA LEU A 52 -5.74 17.11 0.33
C LEU A 52 -5.45 18.57 0.66
N ALA A 53 -5.17 18.88 1.93
CA ALA A 53 -4.80 20.22 2.37
C ALA A 53 -3.48 20.70 1.75
N ALA A 54 -2.48 19.82 1.64
CA ALA A 54 -1.20 20.16 1.02
C ALA A 54 -1.36 20.52 -0.47
N VAL A 55 -2.19 19.76 -1.21
CA VAL A 55 -2.51 20.07 -2.61
C VAL A 55 -3.31 21.37 -2.73
N ALA A 56 -4.30 21.58 -1.88
CA ALA A 56 -5.03 22.85 -1.82
C ALA A 56 -4.09 24.05 -1.50
N GLY A 57 -3.02 23.81 -0.74
CA GLY A 57 -1.97 24.78 -0.43
C GLY A 57 -0.91 24.98 -1.52
N GLY A 58 -1.02 24.30 -2.67
CA GLY A 58 -0.17 24.53 -3.84
C GLY A 58 0.79 23.41 -4.21
N VAL A 59 0.77 22.26 -3.52
CA VAL A 59 1.50 21.07 -3.99
C VAL A 59 0.92 20.61 -5.34
N PRO A 60 1.73 20.44 -6.40
CA PRO A 60 1.22 19.99 -7.71
C PRO A 60 0.58 18.61 -7.63
N LYS A 61 -0.74 18.54 -7.88
CA LYS A 61 -1.54 17.31 -7.75
C LYS A 61 -1.02 16.19 -8.66
N GLU A 62 -0.55 16.55 -9.86
CA GLU A 62 -0.10 15.62 -10.90
C GLU A 62 1.19 14.88 -10.51
N ARG A 63 1.87 15.34 -9.45
CA ARG A 63 3.08 14.74 -8.87
C ARG A 63 2.83 14.13 -7.49
N ALA A 64 1.65 14.34 -6.91
CA ALA A 64 1.29 13.87 -5.58
C ALA A 64 0.55 12.53 -5.66
N GLY A 65 1.08 11.53 -4.95
CA GLY A 65 0.45 10.22 -4.82
C GLY A 65 0.30 9.78 -3.37
N LEU A 66 -0.51 8.76 -3.16
CA LEU A 66 -0.69 8.11 -1.87
C LEU A 66 -0.51 6.60 -1.98
N LEU A 67 0.01 5.98 -0.92
CA LEU A 67 0.09 4.53 -0.77
C LEU A 67 -0.66 4.13 0.51
N VAL A 68 -1.76 3.39 0.36
CA VAL A 68 -2.57 2.89 1.48
C VAL A 68 -3.08 1.47 1.18
N ASP A 69 -3.27 0.67 2.23
CA ASP A 69 -3.78 -0.70 2.12
C ASP A 69 -5.30 -0.75 1.90
N GLU A 70 -5.78 -1.87 1.35
CA GLU A 70 -7.20 -2.16 1.17
C GLU A 70 -7.96 -2.22 2.51
N GLN A 71 -7.41 -2.92 3.51
CA GLN A 71 -8.09 -3.25 4.77
C GLN A 71 -8.65 -2.01 5.49
N PHE A 72 -7.86 -0.94 5.57
CA PHE A 72 -8.25 0.30 6.26
C PHE A 72 -8.42 1.50 5.31
N GLY A 73 -7.90 1.41 4.08
CA GLY A 73 -7.84 2.52 3.13
C GLY A 73 -8.79 2.39 1.94
N ALA A 74 -9.66 1.38 1.88
CA ALA A 74 -10.54 1.17 0.73
C ALA A 74 -11.37 2.41 0.34
N ALA A 75 -11.90 3.16 1.31
CA ALA A 75 -12.63 4.40 1.04
C ALA A 75 -11.72 5.49 0.46
N ILE A 76 -10.51 5.62 1.00
CA ILE A 76 -9.50 6.59 0.57
C ILE A 76 -9.05 6.29 -0.88
N LEU A 77 -8.78 5.03 -1.21
CA LEU A 77 -8.39 4.64 -2.57
C LEU A 77 -9.46 5.01 -3.61
N ARG A 78 -10.74 4.81 -3.28
CA ARG A 78 -11.87 5.14 -4.16
C ARG A 78 -12.02 6.65 -4.35
N ASP A 79 -12.01 7.41 -3.26
CA ASP A 79 -12.14 8.87 -3.32
C ASP A 79 -10.94 9.52 -4.02
N ALA A 80 -9.71 9.09 -3.71
CA ALA A 80 -8.50 9.61 -4.34
C ALA A 80 -8.50 9.36 -5.86
N ARG A 81 -8.92 8.16 -6.29
CA ARG A 81 -9.10 7.86 -7.72
C ARG A 81 -10.16 8.76 -8.35
N ALA A 82 -11.32 8.94 -7.71
CA ALA A 82 -12.38 9.81 -8.22
C ALA A 82 -11.92 11.27 -8.38
N ARG A 83 -10.98 11.73 -7.55
CA ARG A 83 -10.36 13.07 -7.61
C ARG A 83 -9.15 13.17 -8.57
N GLY A 84 -8.75 12.05 -9.17
CA GLY A 84 -7.63 11.97 -10.10
C GLY A 84 -6.25 12.06 -9.44
N PHE A 85 -6.10 11.59 -8.21
CA PHE A 85 -4.79 11.40 -7.59
C PHE A 85 -4.10 10.13 -8.10
N LEU A 86 -2.77 10.13 -8.05
CA LEU A 86 -1.98 8.92 -8.25
C LEU A 86 -2.11 8.04 -7.00
N THR A 87 -2.50 6.79 -7.18
CA THR A 87 -2.72 5.85 -6.07
C THR A 87 -1.79 4.65 -6.18
N ALA A 88 -1.36 4.16 -5.03
CA ALA A 88 -0.64 2.91 -4.90
C ALA A 88 -1.28 2.04 -3.82
N ALA A 89 -1.32 0.73 -4.04
CA ALA A 89 -1.81 -0.23 -3.05
C ALA A 89 -0.80 -1.37 -2.86
N PRO A 90 -0.54 -1.80 -1.61
CA PRO A 90 0.28 -2.98 -1.32
C PRO A 90 -0.44 -4.26 -1.72
N ALA A 91 0.29 -5.21 -2.31
CA ALA A 91 -0.22 -6.54 -2.64
C ALA A 91 0.32 -7.64 -1.71
N GLU A 92 1.29 -7.35 -0.84
CA GLU A 92 1.86 -8.31 0.10
C GLU A 92 1.08 -8.43 1.41
N LYS A 93 1.18 -9.55 2.13
CA LYS A 93 0.73 -9.62 3.53
C LYS A 93 1.65 -8.82 4.46
N SER A 94 1.06 -8.17 5.46
CA SER A 94 1.79 -7.34 6.41
C SER A 94 2.51 -8.18 7.48
N GLY A 95 3.71 -7.73 7.88
CA GLY A 95 4.34 -8.15 9.15
C GLY A 95 5.07 -9.49 9.15
N GLN A 96 5.13 -10.20 8.01
CA GLN A 96 5.86 -11.46 7.89
C GLN A 96 7.27 -11.26 7.30
N HIS A 97 8.12 -12.29 7.50
CA HIS A 97 9.51 -12.26 7.03
C HIS A 97 9.65 -12.63 5.55
N GLU A 98 8.95 -13.69 5.11
CA GLU A 98 8.91 -14.13 3.72
C GLU A 98 7.74 -13.45 2.98
N PHE A 99 8.02 -12.86 1.82
CA PHE A 99 7.01 -12.28 0.94
C PHE A 99 5.97 -13.31 0.49
N ASP A 100 4.71 -12.93 0.63
CA ASP A 100 3.54 -13.64 0.12
C ASP A 100 2.45 -12.62 -0.21
N PHE A 101 1.55 -12.97 -1.11
CA PHE A 101 0.46 -12.09 -1.53
C PHE A 101 -0.65 -12.03 -0.49
N GLU A 102 -1.14 -10.83 -0.21
CA GLU A 102 -2.40 -10.65 0.49
C GLU A 102 -3.51 -11.23 -0.38
N TYR A 103 -4.41 -12.00 0.22
CA TYR A 103 -5.46 -12.75 -0.49
C TYR A 103 -4.96 -13.88 -1.41
N GLY A 104 -3.69 -14.29 -1.33
CA GLY A 104 -3.18 -15.46 -2.07
C GLY A 104 -3.32 -15.29 -3.58
N ASP A 105 -3.90 -16.29 -4.27
CA ASP A 105 -4.09 -16.26 -5.73
C ASP A 105 -5.07 -15.18 -6.20
N ASP A 106 -5.95 -14.69 -5.31
CA ASP A 106 -6.94 -13.65 -5.61
C ASP A 106 -6.37 -12.22 -5.53
N TYR A 107 -5.10 -12.04 -5.18
CA TYR A 107 -4.51 -10.70 -4.97
C TYR A 107 -4.70 -9.77 -6.17
N ALA A 108 -4.64 -10.29 -7.40
CA ALA A 108 -4.78 -9.50 -8.62
C ALA A 108 -6.17 -8.87 -8.70
N ARG A 109 -7.22 -9.67 -8.45
CA ARG A 109 -8.62 -9.22 -8.42
C ARG A 109 -8.84 -8.14 -7.36
N HIS A 110 -8.24 -8.29 -6.19
CA HIS A 110 -8.30 -7.30 -5.11
C HIS A 110 -7.65 -5.97 -5.52
N ILE A 111 -6.45 -6.01 -6.11
CA ILE A 111 -5.79 -4.79 -6.61
C ILE A 111 -6.59 -4.15 -7.75
N GLU A 112 -7.08 -4.94 -8.69
CA GLU A 112 -7.85 -4.46 -9.85
C GLU A 112 -9.16 -3.78 -9.46
N ALA A 113 -9.80 -4.22 -8.37
CA ALA A 113 -11.02 -3.60 -7.84
C ALA A 113 -10.84 -2.12 -7.45
N PHE A 114 -9.61 -1.70 -7.12
CA PHE A 114 -9.26 -0.31 -6.90
C PHE A 114 -8.63 0.35 -8.13
N SER A 115 -8.06 -0.44 -9.03
CA SER A 115 -7.27 -0.03 -10.20
C SER A 115 -6.29 1.10 -9.86
N PRO A 116 -5.35 0.87 -8.91
CA PRO A 116 -4.38 1.88 -8.53
C PRO A 116 -3.43 2.17 -9.69
N THR A 117 -2.83 3.36 -9.70
CA THR A 117 -1.77 3.70 -10.65
C THR A 117 -0.56 2.78 -10.49
N PHE A 118 -0.23 2.42 -9.25
CA PHE A 118 0.88 1.55 -8.93
C PHE A 118 0.46 0.39 -8.03
N ARG A 119 1.05 -0.78 -8.27
CA ARG A 119 1.06 -1.87 -7.31
C ARG A 119 2.37 -1.81 -6.54
N LYS A 120 2.31 -1.88 -5.21
CA LYS A 120 3.49 -1.94 -4.35
C LYS A 120 3.60 -3.33 -3.75
N VAL A 121 4.83 -3.79 -3.53
CA VAL A 121 5.13 -4.96 -2.70
C VAL A 121 6.30 -4.67 -1.78
N LEU A 122 6.38 -5.34 -0.63
CA LEU A 122 7.54 -5.32 0.27
C LEU A 122 8.19 -6.69 0.30
N VAL A 123 9.49 -6.75 0.03
CA VAL A 123 10.30 -7.96 0.10
C VAL A 123 11.49 -7.71 1.00
N ARG A 124 11.69 -8.56 2.00
CA ARG A 124 12.88 -8.56 2.85
C ARG A 124 13.88 -9.54 2.26
N CYS A 125 14.91 -9.01 1.59
CA CYS A 125 15.95 -9.81 0.94
C CYS A 125 17.30 -9.48 1.57
N ASN A 126 17.89 -10.45 2.28
CA ASN A 126 19.29 -10.42 2.68
C ASN A 126 20.08 -11.36 1.76
N PRO A 127 20.96 -10.86 0.87
CA PRO A 127 21.74 -11.69 -0.05
C PRO A 127 22.59 -12.76 0.63
N GLU A 128 23.04 -12.51 1.86
CA GLU A 128 23.85 -13.43 2.67
C GLU A 128 23.00 -14.31 3.61
N GLY A 129 21.67 -14.13 3.60
CA GLY A 129 20.73 -14.88 4.43
C GLY A 129 20.27 -16.20 3.80
N ASP A 130 19.01 -16.55 4.04
CA ASP A 130 18.40 -17.76 3.48
C ASP A 130 18.22 -17.65 1.95
N ALA A 131 19.15 -18.24 1.20
CA ALA A 131 19.13 -18.28 -0.25
C ALA A 131 17.91 -19.03 -0.81
N ALA A 132 17.36 -20.04 -0.11
CA ALA A 132 16.17 -20.75 -0.55
C ALA A 132 14.91 -19.89 -0.40
N MET A 133 14.77 -19.18 0.72
CA MET A 133 13.72 -18.17 0.89
C MET A 133 13.80 -17.09 -0.19
N ASN A 134 14.99 -16.52 -0.43
CA ASN A 134 15.16 -15.49 -1.46
C ASN A 134 14.75 -15.97 -2.85
N ARG A 135 15.07 -17.22 -3.23
CA ARG A 135 14.60 -17.82 -4.49
C ARG A 135 13.08 -17.95 -4.56
N ARG A 136 12.42 -18.39 -3.48
CA ARG A 136 10.94 -18.47 -3.44
C ARG A 136 10.29 -17.09 -3.58
N GLN A 137 10.79 -16.08 -2.85
CA GLN A 137 10.30 -14.70 -2.95
C GLN A 137 10.45 -14.16 -4.37
N ALA A 138 11.62 -14.35 -4.99
CA ALA A 138 11.86 -13.95 -6.38
C ALA A 138 10.96 -14.69 -7.38
N GLY A 139 10.63 -15.97 -7.11
CA GLY A 139 9.64 -16.73 -7.87
C GLY A 139 8.27 -16.07 -7.82
N ARG A 140 7.76 -15.76 -6.62
CA ARG A 140 6.46 -15.09 -6.44
C ARG A 140 6.41 -13.69 -7.07
N LEU A 141 7.51 -12.93 -7.01
CA LEU A 141 7.59 -11.61 -7.66
C LEU A 141 7.32 -11.66 -9.17
N ARG A 142 7.66 -12.77 -9.85
CA ARG A 142 7.39 -12.92 -11.29
C ARG A 142 5.91 -12.97 -11.62
N HIS A 143 5.05 -13.28 -10.65
CA HIS A 143 3.60 -13.30 -10.85
C HIS A 143 3.04 -11.87 -10.95
N LEU A 144 3.82 -10.83 -10.56
CA LEU A 144 3.42 -9.43 -10.70
C LEU A 144 3.53 -8.89 -12.13
N SER A 145 4.23 -9.60 -13.02
CA SER A 145 4.61 -9.16 -14.37
C SER A 145 3.56 -9.53 -15.41
#